data_AF-A0A4E9EUR8-F1
#
_entry.id   AF-A0A4E9EUR8-F1
#
_cell.length_a   1.000
_cell.length_b   1.000
_cell.length_c   1.000
_cell.angle_alpha   90.00
_cell.angle_beta   90.00
_cell.angle_gamma   90.00
#
_symmetry.space_group_name_H-M   'P 1'
#
loop_
_entity.id
_entity.type
_entity.pdbx_description
1 polymer ?
#
loop_
_entity_poly.entity_id
_entity_poly.type
_entity_poly.pdbx_seq_one_letter_code
_entity_poly.pdbx_strand_id
1 'polypeptide(L)'
;MQLFLQSKFVSAKSRGSYCIGSSFDQRSCISRTACIGTPINGRWTSWSEWSQCSDPYGHRSRMRFCSNPRPSEGDFQRVGSDFEITSCDDISRLFHSQDRTWTE
;
A
#
# COMPACT_ATOMS: atom_id res chain seq x y z
N MET A 1 31.78 -2.19 5.57
CA MET A 1 30.84 -1.05 5.52
C MET A 1 30.08 -1.15 4.21
N GLN A 2 28.77 -1.42 4.23
CA GLN A 2 27.99 -1.65 3.02
C GLN A 2 27.68 -0.28 2.38
N LEU A 3 28.37 0.04 1.29
CA LEU A 3 28.17 1.29 0.55
C LEU A 3 26.87 1.20 -0.24
N PHE A 4 25.96 2.14 -0.01
CA PHE A 4 24.77 2.30 -0.83
C PHE A 4 25.13 3.14 -2.06
N LEU A 5 24.69 2.70 -3.24
CA LEU A 5 24.95 3.38 -4.49
C LEU A 5 23.64 3.92 -5.05
N GLN A 6 23.57 5.23 -5.29
CA GLN A 6 22.46 5.85 -6.03
C GLN A 6 22.82 5.83 -7.51
N SER A 7 22.04 5.10 -8.32
CA SER A 7 22.12 5.16 -9.78
C SER A 7 21.01 6.08 -10.29
N LYS A 8 21.38 7.19 -10.93
CA LYS A 8 20.42 8.10 -11.58
C LYS A 8 20.62 8.03 -13.08
N PHE A 9 19.53 7.86 -13.83
CA PHE A 9 19.59 8.00 -15.27
C PHE A 9 19.91 9.46 -15.63
N VAL A 10 21.05 9.67 -16.29
CA VAL A 10 21.38 10.96 -16.86
C VAL A 10 20.83 10.95 -18.28
N SER A 11 19.86 11.82 -18.54
CA SER A 11 19.41 12.06 -19.92
C SER A 11 20.58 12.59 -20.73
N ALA A 12 21.10 11.74 -21.60
CA ALA A 12 22.11 12.15 -22.57
C ALA A 12 21.44 13.02 -23.63
N LYS A 13 21.77 14.32 -23.61
CA LYS A 13 21.26 15.28 -24.59
C LYS A 13 21.91 15.01 -25.94
N SER A 14 21.19 14.35 -26.85
CA SER A 14 21.68 14.12 -28.21
C SER A 14 21.45 15.36 -29.08
N ARG A 15 22.53 15.94 -29.61
CA ARG A 15 22.48 16.88 -30.75
C ARG A 15 22.93 16.17 -32.03
N GLY A 16 22.31 15.03 -32.34
CA GLY A 16 22.41 14.44 -33.68
C GLY A 16 23.56 13.48 -33.96
N SER A 17 24.05 12.67 -33.01
CA SER A 17 24.83 11.48 -33.41
C SER A 17 24.66 10.28 -32.49
N TYR A 18 24.98 10.32 -31.21
CA TYR A 18 24.70 9.23 -30.27
C TYR A 18 25.11 9.71 -28.88
N CYS A 19 24.53 9.13 -27.85
CA CYS A 19 24.88 9.44 -26.47
C CYS A 19 26.23 8.79 -26.15
N ILE A 20 27.26 9.59 -25.87
CA ILE A 20 28.57 9.09 -25.41
C ILE A 20 28.58 9.16 -23.88
N GLY A 21 28.87 8.03 -23.23
CA GLY A 21 28.90 7.90 -21.78
C GLY A 21 27.82 6.96 -21.25
N SER A 22 27.91 6.62 -19.96
CA SER A 22 26.87 5.84 -19.30
C SER A 22 25.58 6.65 -19.25
N SER A 23 24.45 5.99 -19.52
CA SER A 23 23.12 6.58 -19.28
C SER A 23 22.82 6.75 -17.79
N PHE A 24 23.76 6.41 -16.90
CA PHE A 24 23.61 6.45 -15.46
C PHE A 24 24.83 7.09 -14.77
N ASP A 25 24.58 7.88 -13.73
CA ASP A 25 25.58 8.36 -12.75
C ASP A 25 25.41 7.56 -11.47
N GLN A 26 26.51 7.01 -10.94
CA GLN A 26 26.51 6.21 -9.73
C GLN A 26 27.35 6.89 -8.64
N ARG A 27 26.71 7.23 -7.51
CA ARG A 27 27.39 7.86 -6.38
C ARG A 27 27.25 7.05 -5.11
N SER A 28 28.33 7.03 -4.33
CA SER A 28 28.29 6.50 -2.96
C SER A 28 27.51 7.45 -2.07
N CYS A 29 26.56 6.92 -1.32
CA CYS A 29 25.84 7.70 -0.34
C CYS A 29 26.55 7.68 1.02
N ILE A 30 26.55 8.83 1.70
CA ILE A 30 27.10 8.95 3.06
C ILE A 30 26.34 8.10 4.09
N SER A 31 25.08 7.79 3.81
CA SER A 31 24.21 6.94 4.64
C SER A 31 23.11 6.32 3.78
N ARG A 32 22.45 5.29 4.30
CA ARG A 32 21.26 4.68 3.66
C ARG A 32 20.16 5.72 3.42
N THR A 33 19.92 6.59 4.40
CA THR A 33 18.90 7.66 4.35
C THR A 33 19.19 8.67 3.25
N ALA A 34 20.46 8.97 2.96
CA ALA A 34 20.82 9.86 1.85
C ALA A 34 20.48 9.25 0.47
N CYS A 35 20.60 7.92 0.35
CA CYS A 35 20.33 7.18 -0.88
C CYS A 35 18.83 6.89 -1.10
N ILE A 36 18.13 6.47 -0.05
CA ILE A 36 16.78 5.90 -0.11
C ILE A 36 15.73 6.86 0.48
N GLY A 37 16.17 7.91 1.18
CA GLY A 37 15.31 8.78 1.99
C GLY A 37 15.08 8.23 3.40
N THR A 38 14.37 8.99 4.22
CA THR A 38 13.90 8.53 5.54
C THR A 38 12.91 7.39 5.34
N PRO A 39 13.09 6.25 6.02
CA PRO A 39 12.12 5.18 5.92
C PRO A 39 10.75 5.64 6.36
N ILE A 40 9.78 5.56 5.46
CA ILE A 40 8.39 5.88 5.74
C ILE A 40 7.66 4.58 6.02
N ASN A 41 7.04 4.48 7.19
CA ASN A 41 6.08 3.42 7.48
C ASN A 41 4.87 3.64 6.58
N GLY A 42 4.67 2.76 5.61
CA GLY A 42 3.51 2.81 4.73
C GLY A 42 2.23 2.72 5.57
N ARG A 43 1.20 3.48 5.20
CA ARG A 43 -0.11 3.37 5.84
C ARG A 43 -1.05 2.65 4.91
N TRP A 44 -1.97 1.92 5.53
CA TRP A 44 -3.11 1.35 4.85
C TRP A 44 -3.95 2.45 4.21
N THR A 45 -4.38 2.22 2.98
CA THR A 45 -5.51 2.94 2.40
C THR A 45 -6.76 2.64 3.20
N SER A 46 -7.80 3.43 2.96
CA SER A 46 -9.16 3.00 3.30
C SER A 46 -9.43 1.62 2.71
N TRP A 47 -10.25 0.86 3.42
CA TRP A 47 -10.80 -0.37 2.88
C TRP A 47 -11.61 -0.08 1.62
N SER A 48 -11.56 -1.02 0.67
CA SER A 48 -12.53 -1.10 -0.40
C SER A 48 -13.92 -1.35 0.19
N GLU A 49 -14.93 -1.10 -0.64
CA GLU A 49 -16.26 -1.62 -0.37
C GLU A 49 -16.23 -3.14 -0.20
N TRP A 50 -17.17 -3.64 0.60
CA TRP A 50 -17.40 -5.07 0.70
C TRP A 50 -17.93 -5.61 -0.63
N SER A 51 -17.46 -6.79 -1.03
CA SER A 51 -18.06 -7.55 -2.10
C SER A 51 -19.50 -7.90 -1.73
N GLN A 52 -20.33 -8.13 -2.75
CA GLN A 52 -21.68 -8.63 -2.53
C GLN A 52 -21.63 -10.04 -1.94
N CYS A 53 -22.69 -10.38 -1.22
CA CYS A 53 -22.96 -11.73 -0.77
C CYS A 53 -23.49 -12.55 -1.93
N SER A 54 -22.87 -13.70 -2.20
CA SER A 54 -23.35 -14.65 -3.22
C SER A 54 -24.71 -15.23 -2.85
N ASP A 55 -24.95 -15.41 -1.56
CA ASP A 55 -26.14 -15.98 -0.96
C ASP A 55 -26.22 -15.52 0.51
N PRO A 56 -27.39 -15.63 1.19
CA PRO A 56 -27.57 -15.14 2.56
C PRO A 56 -26.60 -15.74 3.58
N TYR A 57 -26.23 -17.01 3.39
CA TYR A 57 -25.30 -17.73 4.26
C TYR A 57 -23.85 -17.66 3.75
N GLY A 58 -23.61 -16.84 2.73
CA GLY A 58 -22.33 -16.71 2.07
C GLY A 58 -21.36 -15.82 2.83
N HIS A 59 -20.32 -15.40 2.11
CA HIS A 59 -19.31 -14.50 2.64
C HIS A 59 -19.17 -13.25 1.77
N ARG A 60 -18.76 -12.16 2.40
CA ARG A 60 -18.31 -10.95 1.73
C ARG A 60 -16.87 -10.68 2.08
N SER A 61 -16.16 -10.04 1.15
CA SER A 61 -14.75 -9.74 1.29
C SER A 61 -14.45 -8.29 1.00
N ARG A 62 -13.39 -7.74 1.57
CA ARG A 62 -12.87 -6.42 1.22
C ARG A 62 -11.36 -6.43 1.27
N MET A 63 -10.75 -5.44 0.63
CA MET A 63 -9.30 -5.31 0.56
C MET A 63 -8.83 -3.88 0.82
N ARG A 64 -7.57 -3.74 1.21
CA ARG A 64 -6.89 -2.45 1.36
C ARG A 64 -5.45 -2.60 0.93
N PHE A 65 -4.81 -1.49 0.57
CA PHE A 65 -3.44 -1.50 0.10
C PHE A 65 -2.55 -0.70 1.05
N CYS A 66 -1.29 -1.09 1.19
CA CYS A 66 -0.30 -0.27 1.89
C CYS A 66 0.43 0.58 0.86
N SER A 67 -0.14 1.74 0.55
CA SER A 67 0.34 2.61 -0.53
C SER A 67 0.26 4.11 -0.22
N ASN A 68 -0.28 4.52 0.93
CA ASN A 68 -0.46 5.95 1.23
C ASN A 68 0.01 6.35 2.63
N PRO A 69 1.27 6.79 2.81
CA PRO A 69 2.33 6.91 1.80
C PRO A 69 2.89 5.55 1.37
N ARG A 70 3.53 5.48 0.20
CA ARG A 70 4.27 4.28 -0.24
C ARG A 70 5.40 4.02 0.76
N PRO A 71 5.52 2.81 1.33
CA PRO A 71 6.63 2.50 2.22
C PRO A 71 7.96 2.61 1.48
N SER A 72 8.99 3.08 2.18
CA SER A 72 10.35 3.06 1.64
C SER A 72 10.81 1.61 1.42
N GLU A 73 11.69 1.39 0.45
CA GLU A 73 12.27 0.07 0.15
C GLU A 73 12.92 -0.54 1.41
N GLY A 74 12.27 -1.56 1.98
CA GLY A 74 12.67 -2.23 3.21
C GLY A 74 11.60 -3.19 3.72
N ASP A 75 12.01 -4.10 4.61
CA ASP A 75 11.18 -5.14 5.23
C ASP A 75 10.21 -4.54 6.28
N PHE A 76 9.27 -3.70 5.83
CA PHE A 76 8.21 -3.24 6.71
C PHE A 76 7.13 -4.32 6.76
N GLN A 77 7.05 -5.02 7.90
CA GLN A 77 5.91 -5.89 8.21
C GLN A 77 4.65 -5.04 8.10
N ARG A 78 3.83 -5.32 7.07
CA ARG A 78 2.50 -4.74 6.97
C ARG A 78 1.70 -5.29 8.15
N VAL A 79 1.52 -4.50 9.20
CA VAL A 79 0.76 -4.91 10.38
C VAL A 79 -0.72 -4.95 10.02
N GLY A 80 -1.32 -6.13 10.10
CA GLY A 80 -2.72 -6.38 9.73
C GLY A 80 -2.88 -6.99 8.34
N SER A 81 -4.06 -7.57 8.09
CA SER A 81 -4.37 -8.19 6.80
C SER A 81 -4.70 -7.12 5.74
N ASP A 82 -4.24 -7.32 4.51
CA ASP A 82 -4.68 -6.56 3.33
C ASP A 82 -6.04 -7.03 2.80
N PHE A 83 -6.55 -8.13 3.36
CA PHE A 83 -7.77 -8.77 2.96
C PHE A 83 -8.58 -9.26 4.16
N GLU A 84 -9.90 -9.11 4.09
CA GLU A 84 -10.81 -9.49 5.15
C GLU A 84 -12.01 -10.20 4.53
N ILE A 85 -12.43 -11.31 5.13
CA ILE A 85 -13.66 -12.04 4.78
C ILE A 85 -14.51 -12.12 6.04
N THR A 86 -15.82 -11.86 5.92
CA THR A 86 -16.80 -12.13 6.97
C THR A 86 -18.05 -12.80 6.39
N SER A 87 -18.85 -13.46 7.22
CA SER A 87 -20.14 -13.99 6.82
C SER A 87 -21.14 -12.88 6.51
N CYS A 88 -22.07 -13.19 5.62
CA CYS A 88 -23.09 -12.26 5.15
C CYS A 88 -24.13 -11.89 6.21
N ASP A 89 -24.19 -12.65 7.29
CA ASP A 89 -25.05 -12.35 8.43
C ASP A 89 -24.40 -11.43 9.46
N ASP A 90 -23.15 -10.98 9.28
CA ASP A 90 -22.48 -10.12 10.27
C ASP A 90 -22.82 -8.61 10.09
N ILE A 91 -24.11 -8.33 9.88
CA ILE A 91 -24.77 -7.09 10.34
C ILE A 91 -25.94 -7.46 11.29
N SER A 92 -26.04 -8.73 11.71
CA SER A 92 -27.27 -9.43 12.17
C SER A 92 -28.05 -8.81 13.34
N ARG A 93 -27.59 -7.76 14.04
CA ARG A 93 -28.37 -7.20 15.16
C ARG A 93 -28.69 -5.72 15.10
N LEU A 94 -28.06 -4.94 14.23
CA LEU A 94 -28.27 -3.48 14.25
C LEU A 94 -29.72 -3.08 13.90
N PHE A 95 -30.42 -3.86 13.09
CA PHE A 95 -31.82 -3.57 12.78
C PHE A 95 -32.82 -4.34 13.64
N HIS A 96 -32.45 -5.48 14.23
CA HIS A 96 -33.39 -6.26 15.04
C HIS A 96 -33.45 -5.89 16.53
N SER A 97 -32.57 -5.03 17.05
CA SER A 97 -32.71 -4.54 18.43
C SER A 97 -33.45 -3.21 18.56
N GLN A 98 -33.69 -2.46 17.49
CA GLN A 98 -34.36 -1.16 17.59
C GLN A 98 -35.88 -1.20 17.38
N ASP A 99 -36.44 -2.32 16.89
CA ASP A 99 -37.87 -2.41 16.57
C ASP A 99 -38.66 -3.30 17.57
N ARG A 100 -38.38 -3.13 18.87
CA ARG A 100 -39.21 -3.69 19.93
C ARG A 100 -39.88 -2.58 20.73
N THR A 101 -41.05 -2.19 20.23
CA THR A 101 -42.24 -1.78 20.99
C THR A 101 -42.05 -0.66 22.03
N TRP A 102 -42.32 0.58 21.62
CA TRP A 102 -42.95 1.57 22.51
C TRP A 102 -44.43 1.64 22.14
N THR A 103 -45.18 0.64 22.59
CA THR A 103 -46.64 0.72 22.72
C THR A 103 -46.93 0.86 24.21
N GLU A 104 -47.15 2.09 24.65
CA GLU A 104 -47.90 2.44 25.85
C GLU A 104 -49.09 3.30 25.43
#